data_AF-F0YHL1-F1
#
_entry.id   AF-F0YHL1-F1
#
_cell.length_a   1.000
_cell.length_b   1.000
_cell.length_c   1.000
_cell.angle_alpha   90.00
_cell.angle_beta   90.00
_cell.angle_gamma   90.00
#
_symmetry.space_group_name_H-M   'P 1'
#
loop_
_entity.id
_entity.type
_entity.pdbx_description
1 polymer ?
#
loop_
_entity_poly.entity_id
_entity_poly.type
_entity_poly.pdbx_seq_one_letter_code
_entity_poly.pdbx_strand_id
1 'polypeptide(L)'
;MAALADDSAQLLAEARRSLAAGDQDAAMATLRTVLAQTAAAEARAAARVRARGPGWGTPRVAADQRALRSVAAFHLAMLLLARGDSEEADGLAWRFGYAARLSDAVFARRAAPEASEASASETSGVGAFAFDGALPDALFRALRRELGPGSRFWSGTYANAPGFFSYNFPVPARDPRHLVGRVVARLLALAAPLVPAGAASAEVWAHRRGVDGAHQMRGRGVRVLLNC
;
A
#
# COMPACT_ATOMS: atom_id res chain seq x y z
N MET A 1 -16.45 6.36 -26.95
CA MET A 1 -16.04 6.74 -25.58
C MET A 1 -15.85 5.54 -24.69
N ALA A 2 -16.71 4.51 -24.76
CA ALA A 2 -16.45 3.21 -24.13
C ALA A 2 -15.09 2.63 -24.59
N ALA A 3 -14.83 2.59 -25.90
CA ALA A 3 -13.55 2.14 -26.46
C ALA A 3 -12.30 2.81 -25.85
N LEU A 4 -12.34 4.14 -25.58
CA LEU A 4 -11.19 4.84 -24.99
C LEU A 4 -10.97 4.50 -23.50
N ALA A 5 -12.03 4.11 -22.77
CA ALA A 5 -11.89 3.61 -21.40
C ALA A 5 -11.28 2.21 -21.40
N ASP A 6 -11.68 1.38 -22.36
CA ASP A 6 -11.13 0.04 -22.55
C ASP A 6 -9.65 0.10 -22.94
N ASP A 7 -9.25 1.01 -23.83
CA ASP A 7 -7.85 1.20 -24.26
C ASP A 7 -6.93 1.60 -23.09
N SER A 8 -7.33 2.59 -22.27
CA SER A 8 -6.53 3.02 -21.11
C SER A 8 -6.44 1.94 -20.02
N ALA A 9 -7.48 1.12 -19.85
CA ALA A 9 -7.45 -0.01 -18.92
C ALA A 9 -6.51 -1.12 -19.41
N GLN A 10 -6.50 -1.39 -20.73
CA GLN A 10 -5.57 -2.35 -21.34
C GLN A 10 -4.11 -1.91 -21.21
N LEU A 11 -3.82 -0.63 -21.44
CA LEU A 11 -2.48 -0.06 -21.24
C LEU A 11 -2.04 -0.12 -19.77
N LEU A 12 -2.95 0.13 -18.83
CA LEU A 12 -2.63 -0.04 -17.40
C LEU A 12 -2.32 -1.51 -17.06
N ALA A 13 -3.04 -2.46 -17.66
CA ALA A 13 -2.74 -3.88 -17.52
C ALA A 13 -1.39 -4.25 -18.18
N GLU A 14 -1.04 -3.62 -19.30
CA GLU A 14 0.27 -3.79 -19.95
C GLU A 14 1.41 -3.26 -19.09
N ALA A 15 1.29 -2.06 -18.53
CA ALA A 15 2.29 -1.52 -17.61
C ALA A 15 2.55 -2.48 -16.44
N ARG A 16 1.50 -3.11 -15.89
CA ARG A 16 1.63 -4.13 -14.83
C ARG A 16 2.38 -5.38 -15.31
N ARG A 17 2.17 -5.81 -16.56
CA ARG A 17 2.92 -6.93 -17.14
C ARG A 17 4.40 -6.57 -17.33
N SER A 18 4.71 -5.37 -17.81
CA SER A 18 6.10 -4.88 -17.91
C SER A 18 6.78 -4.85 -16.54
N LEU A 19 6.09 -4.37 -15.50
CA LEU A 19 6.59 -4.43 -14.13
C LEU A 19 6.84 -5.85 -13.63
N ALA A 20 5.92 -6.78 -13.90
CA ALA A 20 6.10 -8.19 -13.55
C ALA A 20 7.29 -8.83 -14.28
N ALA A 21 7.61 -8.36 -15.49
CA ALA A 21 8.78 -8.77 -16.26
C ALA A 21 10.08 -8.06 -15.84
N GLY A 22 10.03 -7.11 -14.90
CA GLY A 22 11.19 -6.32 -14.47
C GLY A 22 11.55 -5.16 -15.38
N ASP A 23 10.76 -4.88 -16.41
CA ASP A 23 10.98 -3.79 -17.36
C ASP A 23 10.32 -2.49 -16.86
N GLN A 24 11.07 -1.76 -16.03
CA GLN A 24 10.62 -0.51 -15.44
C GLN A 24 10.51 0.62 -16.47
N ASP A 25 11.39 0.67 -17.46
CA ASP A 25 11.38 1.72 -18.49
C ASP A 25 10.13 1.62 -19.36
N ALA A 26 9.79 0.41 -19.83
CA ALA A 26 8.57 0.18 -20.59
C ALA A 26 7.33 0.48 -19.75
N ALA A 27 7.31 0.05 -18.48
CA ALA A 27 6.20 0.34 -17.58
C ALA A 27 5.98 1.85 -17.41
N MET A 28 7.05 2.64 -17.21
CA MET A 28 6.98 4.09 -17.06
C MET A 28 6.47 4.76 -18.34
N ALA A 29 6.96 4.36 -19.52
CA ALA A 29 6.50 4.89 -20.80
C ALA A 29 4.99 4.63 -21.02
N THR A 30 4.53 3.41 -20.71
CA THR A 30 3.12 3.04 -20.80
C THR A 30 2.26 3.84 -19.81
N LEU A 31 2.72 4.02 -18.57
CA LEU A 31 2.00 4.82 -17.55
C LEU A 31 1.86 6.29 -17.96
N ARG A 32 2.91 6.90 -18.52
CA ARG A 32 2.86 8.26 -19.08
C ARG A 32 1.83 8.36 -20.21
N THR A 33 1.73 7.32 -21.05
CA THR A 33 0.72 7.24 -22.12
C THR A 33 -0.70 7.19 -21.56
N VAL A 34 -0.95 6.38 -20.52
CA VAL A 34 -2.25 6.33 -19.82
C VAL A 34 -2.62 7.70 -19.25
N LEU A 35 -1.68 8.41 -18.62
CA LEU A 35 -1.91 9.76 -18.09
C LEU A 35 -2.29 10.76 -19.17
N ALA A 36 -1.62 10.73 -20.32
CA ALA A 36 -1.93 11.61 -21.44
C ALA A 36 -3.32 11.32 -22.04
N GLN A 37 -3.64 10.04 -22.27
CA GLN A 37 -4.91 9.62 -22.85
C GLN A 37 -6.12 9.94 -21.96
N THR A 38 -6.00 9.65 -20.66
CA THR A 38 -7.05 9.91 -19.67
C THR A 38 -7.30 11.41 -19.52
N ALA A 39 -6.25 12.24 -19.46
CA ALA A 39 -6.36 13.69 -19.43
C ALA A 39 -7.04 14.25 -20.71
N ALA A 40 -6.68 13.73 -21.89
CA ALA A 40 -7.33 14.12 -23.15
C ALA A 40 -8.82 13.70 -23.19
N ALA A 41 -9.15 12.52 -22.66
CA ALA A 41 -10.52 12.05 -22.56
C ALA A 41 -11.37 12.94 -21.62
N GLU A 42 -10.82 13.33 -20.47
CA GLU A 42 -11.45 14.27 -19.54
C GLU A 42 -11.69 15.64 -20.18
N ALA A 43 -10.68 16.20 -20.86
CA ALA A 43 -10.80 17.50 -21.54
C ALA A 43 -11.90 17.47 -22.61
N ARG A 44 -11.99 16.40 -23.40
CA ARG A 44 -13.06 16.19 -24.39
C ARG A 44 -14.43 16.05 -23.73
N ALA A 45 -14.53 15.31 -22.63
CA ALA A 45 -15.77 15.17 -21.88
C ALA A 45 -16.24 16.52 -21.31
N ALA A 46 -15.33 17.31 -20.73
CA ALA A 46 -15.62 18.65 -20.23
C ALA A 46 -16.06 19.61 -21.33
N ALA A 47 -15.40 19.59 -22.50
CA ALA A 47 -15.81 20.40 -23.65
C ALA A 47 -17.23 20.07 -24.12
N ARG A 48 -17.62 18.78 -24.11
CA ARG A 48 -18.99 18.36 -24.47
C ARG A 48 -20.03 18.83 -23.46
N VAL A 49 -19.73 18.76 -22.17
CA VAL A 49 -20.62 19.28 -21.11
C VAL A 49 -20.84 20.79 -21.30
N ARG A 50 -19.75 21.55 -21.56
CA ARG A 50 -19.86 23.00 -21.85
C ARG A 50 -20.72 23.29 -23.07
N ALA A 51 -20.58 22.51 -24.14
CA ALA A 51 -21.34 22.71 -25.37
C ALA A 51 -22.85 22.38 -25.24
N ARG A 52 -23.23 21.48 -24.30
CA ARG A 52 -24.62 21.01 -24.15
C ARG A 52 -25.41 21.71 -23.03
N GLY A 53 -24.74 22.54 -22.22
CA GLY A 53 -25.37 23.32 -21.15
C GLY A 53 -25.44 22.60 -19.79
N PRO A 54 -25.66 23.37 -18.71
CA PRO A 54 -25.75 22.86 -17.34
C PRO A 54 -27.04 22.03 -17.17
N GLY A 55 -26.89 20.74 -16.87
CA GLY A 55 -28.00 19.78 -16.76
C GLY A 55 -27.65 18.40 -17.33
N TRP A 56 -26.63 18.34 -18.19
CA TRP A 56 -26.03 17.08 -18.59
C TRP A 56 -25.04 16.64 -17.50
N GLY A 57 -25.45 15.70 -16.65
CA GLY A 57 -24.61 15.18 -15.54
C GLY A 57 -23.22 14.77 -16.03
N THR A 58 -22.21 14.84 -15.15
CA THR A 58 -20.86 14.38 -15.50
C THR A 58 -20.94 12.93 -15.98
N PRO A 59 -20.60 12.65 -17.24
CA PRO A 59 -20.75 11.31 -17.79
C PRO A 59 -19.87 10.35 -16.97
N ARG A 60 -20.41 9.18 -16.60
CA ARG A 60 -19.72 8.10 -15.86
C ARG A 60 -18.30 7.84 -16.38
N VAL A 61 -18.11 7.93 -17.69
CA VAL A 61 -16.80 7.81 -18.35
C VAL A 61 -15.75 8.78 -17.79
N ALA A 62 -16.11 10.02 -17.45
CA ALA A 62 -15.17 10.97 -16.86
C ALA A 62 -14.73 10.57 -15.43
N ALA A 63 -15.59 9.87 -14.68
CA ALA A 63 -15.23 9.34 -13.37
C ALA A 63 -14.29 8.13 -13.50
N ASP A 64 -14.58 7.21 -14.43
CA ASP A 64 -13.75 6.04 -14.70
C ASP A 64 -12.34 6.46 -15.18
N GLN A 65 -12.27 7.48 -16.05
CA GLN A 65 -11.00 8.04 -16.55
C GLN A 65 -10.18 8.69 -15.42
N ARG A 66 -10.82 9.43 -14.51
CA ARG A 66 -10.16 9.99 -13.32
C ARG A 66 -9.59 8.89 -12.42
N ALA A 67 -10.31 7.80 -12.24
CA ALA A 67 -9.86 6.66 -11.45
C ALA A 67 -8.62 6.00 -12.09
N LEU A 68 -8.67 5.70 -13.40
CA LEU A 68 -7.53 5.14 -14.14
C LEU A 68 -6.30 6.06 -14.08
N ARG A 69 -6.52 7.37 -14.26
CA ARG A 69 -5.47 8.39 -14.21
C ARG A 69 -4.82 8.44 -12.82
N SER A 70 -5.61 8.39 -11.75
CA SER A 70 -5.09 8.39 -10.37
C SER A 70 -4.25 7.15 -10.08
N VAL A 71 -4.70 5.98 -10.55
CA VAL A 71 -3.94 4.72 -10.41
C VAL A 71 -2.64 4.76 -11.21
N ALA A 72 -2.67 5.27 -12.45
CA ALA A 72 -1.47 5.40 -13.27
C ALA A 72 -0.45 6.38 -12.67
N ALA A 73 -0.92 7.52 -12.16
CA ALA A 73 -0.07 8.52 -11.52
C ALA A 73 0.60 7.99 -10.27
N PHE A 74 -0.14 7.25 -9.44
CA PHE A 74 0.41 6.59 -8.25
C PHE A 74 1.54 5.62 -8.62
N HIS A 75 1.32 4.71 -9.57
CA HIS A 75 2.37 3.76 -9.98
C HIS A 75 3.59 4.48 -10.59
N LEU A 76 3.36 5.51 -11.42
CA LEU A 76 4.45 6.27 -12.01
C LEU A 76 5.27 7.00 -10.94
N ALA A 77 4.62 7.66 -9.99
CA ALA A 77 5.30 8.32 -8.87
C ALA A 77 6.16 7.32 -8.06
N MET A 78 5.65 6.12 -7.80
CA MET A 78 6.41 5.08 -7.09
C MET A 78 7.66 4.62 -7.87
N LEU A 79 7.57 4.51 -9.20
CA LEU A 79 8.71 4.14 -10.05
C LEU A 79 9.75 5.26 -10.15
N LEU A 80 9.30 6.50 -10.28
CA LEU A 80 10.16 7.68 -10.27
C LEU A 80 10.93 7.79 -8.95
N LEU A 81 10.23 7.61 -7.81
CA LEU A 81 10.87 7.57 -6.49
C LEU A 81 11.91 6.46 -6.38
N ALA A 82 11.63 5.27 -6.93
CA ALA A 82 12.57 4.16 -6.93
C ALA A 82 13.84 4.42 -7.75
N ARG A 83 13.79 5.37 -8.70
CA ARG A 83 14.93 5.81 -9.52
C ARG A 83 15.65 7.04 -8.98
N GLY A 84 15.10 7.69 -7.94
CA GLY A 84 15.62 8.95 -7.42
C GLY A 84 15.07 10.19 -8.13
N ASP A 85 14.07 10.04 -9.01
CA ASP A 85 13.42 11.15 -9.71
C ASP A 85 12.32 11.80 -8.84
N SER A 86 12.70 12.23 -7.64
CA SER A 86 11.77 12.67 -6.58
C SER A 86 10.93 13.89 -6.97
N GLU A 87 11.48 14.84 -7.73
CA GLU A 87 10.79 16.07 -8.12
C GLU A 87 9.56 15.79 -9.03
N GLU A 88 9.73 14.96 -10.05
CA GLU A 88 8.62 14.57 -10.93
C GLU A 88 7.58 13.75 -10.16
N ALA A 89 8.03 12.85 -9.29
CA ALA A 89 7.16 12.04 -8.45
C ALA A 89 6.31 12.89 -7.50
N ASP A 90 6.92 13.90 -6.87
CA ASP A 90 6.24 14.85 -5.98
C ASP A 90 5.22 15.69 -6.74
N GLY A 91 5.57 16.16 -7.93
CA GLY A 91 4.66 16.87 -8.82
C GLY A 91 3.42 16.03 -9.19
N LEU A 92 3.61 14.73 -9.43
CA LEU A 92 2.49 13.81 -9.65
C LEU A 92 1.69 13.62 -8.37
N ALA A 93 2.32 13.25 -7.25
CA ALA A 93 1.65 12.99 -5.99
C ALA A 93 0.76 14.18 -5.55
N TRP A 94 1.30 15.39 -5.60
CA TRP A 94 0.58 16.62 -5.24
C TRP A 94 -0.66 16.84 -6.11
N ARG A 95 -0.53 16.67 -7.43
CA ARG A 95 -1.65 16.87 -8.39
C ARG A 95 -2.83 15.92 -8.17
N PHE A 96 -2.61 14.79 -7.49
CA PHE A 96 -3.65 13.82 -7.15
C PHE A 96 -4.06 13.86 -5.67
N GLY A 97 -3.68 14.91 -4.94
CA GLY A 97 -4.13 15.14 -3.56
C GLY A 97 -3.32 14.40 -2.50
N TYR A 98 -2.16 13.82 -2.85
CA TYR A 98 -1.26 13.27 -1.86
C TYR A 98 -0.42 14.40 -1.25
N ALA A 99 -0.66 14.70 0.03
CA ALA A 99 0.02 15.78 0.75
C ALA A 99 1.35 15.37 1.39
N ALA A 100 1.61 14.07 1.51
CA ALA A 100 2.81 13.53 2.13
C ALA A 100 3.22 12.21 1.47
N ARG A 101 4.53 11.93 1.50
CA ARG A 101 5.11 10.64 1.12
C ARG A 101 6.23 10.24 2.09
N LEU A 102 6.71 9.01 1.94
CA LEU A 102 7.91 8.55 2.63
C LEU A 102 9.14 9.30 2.09
N SER A 103 10.18 9.44 2.92
CA SER A 103 11.45 10.06 2.51
C SER A 103 12.13 9.27 1.40
N ASP A 104 12.93 9.94 0.57
CA ASP A 104 13.72 9.34 -0.53
C ASP A 104 14.53 8.12 -0.06
N ALA A 105 15.04 8.15 1.18
CA ALA A 105 15.79 7.05 1.79
C ALA A 105 15.03 5.69 1.83
N VAL A 106 13.70 5.69 1.77
CA VAL A 106 12.90 4.45 1.72
C VAL A 106 12.84 3.88 0.30
N PHE A 107 12.89 4.76 -0.71
CA PHE A 107 12.79 4.41 -2.13
C PHE A 107 14.13 4.22 -2.81
N ALA A 108 15.18 4.84 -2.26
CA ALA A 108 16.55 4.47 -2.52
C ALA A 108 16.68 2.99 -2.19
N ARG A 109 16.45 2.14 -3.19
CA ARG A 109 16.93 0.77 -3.19
C ARG A 109 18.36 0.91 -2.70
N ARG A 110 18.69 0.28 -1.57
CA ARG A 110 20.08 -0.10 -1.32
C ARG A 110 20.45 -0.93 -2.55
N ALA A 111 20.94 -0.28 -3.61
CA ALA A 111 21.96 -0.87 -4.47
C ALA A 111 22.92 -1.45 -3.46
N ALA A 112 22.93 -2.78 -3.36
CA ALA A 112 23.56 -3.48 -2.26
C ALA A 112 24.90 -2.78 -2.01
N PRO A 113 25.09 -2.15 -0.82
CA PRO A 113 26.40 -1.64 -0.53
C PRO A 113 27.30 -2.87 -0.56
N GLU A 114 28.28 -2.88 -1.46
CA GLU A 114 29.52 -3.57 -1.14
C GLU A 114 29.85 -3.17 0.29
N ALA A 115 29.96 -4.18 1.15
CA ALA A 115 29.93 -4.08 2.60
C ALA A 115 30.69 -2.85 3.14
N SER A 116 29.96 -1.78 3.46
CA SER A 116 30.49 -0.73 4.32
C SER A 116 30.07 -1.06 5.74
N GLU A 117 31.01 -1.64 6.49
CA GLU A 117 30.88 -2.17 7.85
C GLU A 117 30.56 -1.12 8.94
N ALA A 118 30.21 0.13 8.59
CA ALA A 118 30.28 1.25 9.54
C ALA A 118 28.92 1.87 9.96
N SER A 119 27.81 1.13 9.89
CA SER A 119 26.57 1.58 10.56
C SER A 119 25.91 0.47 11.37
N ALA A 120 26.32 0.40 12.63
CA ALA A 120 25.82 -0.47 13.69
C ALA A 120 24.38 -0.12 14.16
N SER A 121 23.48 0.13 13.22
CA SER A 121 22.05 -0.16 13.40
C SER A 121 21.71 -1.34 12.51
N GLU A 122 22.24 -2.50 12.90
CA GLU A 122 21.89 -3.82 12.38
C GLU A 122 20.37 -4.05 12.49
N THR A 123 19.64 -3.58 11.49
CA THR A 123 18.43 -4.24 11.05
C THR A 123 18.88 -5.61 10.53
N SER A 124 18.76 -6.61 11.39
CA SER A 124 18.68 -8.04 11.03
C SER A 124 18.21 -8.18 9.59
N GLY A 125 19.04 -8.77 8.72
CA GLY A 125 18.89 -8.83 7.26
C GLY A 125 17.66 -9.58 6.72
N VAL A 126 16.61 -9.67 7.53
CA VAL A 126 15.29 -10.19 7.17
C VAL A 126 14.54 -9.05 6.49
N GLY A 127 14.35 -9.18 5.18
CA GLY A 127 13.52 -8.26 4.40
C GLY A 127 12.07 -8.22 4.89
N ALA A 128 11.32 -7.21 4.46
CA ALA A 128 9.87 -7.20 4.65
C ALA A 128 9.23 -8.17 3.65
N PHE A 129 8.37 -9.08 4.15
CA PHE A 129 7.66 -10.04 3.32
C PHE A 129 6.15 -9.73 3.33
N ALA A 130 5.54 -9.75 2.14
CA ALA A 130 4.09 -9.65 1.98
C ALA A 130 3.51 -11.03 1.67
N PHE A 131 2.43 -11.38 2.36
CA PHE A 131 1.73 -12.65 2.17
C PHE A 131 0.29 -12.37 1.76
N ASP A 132 -0.03 -12.60 0.49
CA ASP A 132 -1.41 -12.53 0.00
C ASP A 132 -2.20 -13.74 0.50
N GLY A 133 -3.45 -13.51 0.93
CA GLY A 133 -4.31 -14.59 1.44
C GLY A 133 -3.78 -15.25 2.72
N ALA A 134 -2.95 -14.55 3.50
CA ALA A 134 -2.33 -15.12 4.70
C ALA A 134 -3.35 -15.65 5.73
N LEU A 135 -4.51 -14.99 5.81
CA LEU A 135 -5.59 -15.35 6.73
C LEU A 135 -6.76 -15.98 5.97
N PRO A 136 -7.31 -17.12 6.46
CA PRO A 136 -8.59 -17.62 5.97
C PRO A 136 -9.69 -16.57 6.10
N ASP A 137 -10.63 -16.49 5.15
CA ASP A 137 -11.70 -15.49 5.12
C ASP A 137 -12.50 -15.39 6.42
N ALA A 138 -12.74 -16.52 7.08
CA ALA A 138 -13.43 -16.55 8.36
C ALA A 138 -12.62 -15.84 9.47
N LEU A 139 -11.30 -16.05 9.48
CA LEU A 139 -10.39 -15.43 10.44
C LEU A 139 -10.21 -13.93 10.15
N PHE A 140 -10.07 -13.57 8.87
CA PHE A 140 -9.98 -12.17 8.44
C PHE A 140 -11.24 -11.39 8.79
N ARG A 141 -12.43 -11.93 8.50
CA ARG A 141 -13.71 -11.29 8.88
C ARG A 141 -13.86 -11.15 10.40
N ALA A 142 -13.45 -12.16 11.17
CA ALA A 142 -13.46 -12.06 12.62
C ALA A 142 -12.52 -10.94 13.11
N LEU A 143 -11.31 -10.86 12.56
CA LEU A 143 -10.33 -9.83 12.89
C LEU A 143 -10.86 -8.42 12.59
N ARG A 144 -11.46 -8.22 11.40
CA ARG A 144 -12.07 -6.93 11.02
C ARG A 144 -13.20 -6.50 11.95
N ARG A 145 -14.02 -7.44 12.45
CA ARG A 145 -15.06 -7.10 13.44
C ARG A 145 -14.47 -6.73 14.79
N GLU A 146 -13.47 -7.48 15.24
CA GLU A 146 -12.85 -7.26 16.56
C GLU A 146 -12.01 -5.99 16.60
N LEU A 147 -11.31 -5.65 15.50
CA LEU A 147 -10.46 -4.47 15.40
C LEU A 147 -11.12 -3.30 14.67
N GLY A 148 -12.37 -3.45 14.26
CA GLY A 148 -13.10 -2.42 13.52
C GLY A 148 -13.41 -1.17 14.34
N PRO A 149 -13.67 -0.03 13.69
CA PRO A 149 -14.13 1.18 14.37
C PRO A 149 -15.39 0.89 15.20
N GLY A 150 -15.36 1.22 16.50
CA GLY A 150 -16.48 1.01 17.42
C GLY A 150 -16.53 -0.38 18.09
N SER A 151 -15.56 -1.26 17.81
CA SER A 151 -15.46 -2.51 18.58
C SER A 151 -15.08 -2.25 20.03
N ARG A 152 -15.43 -3.20 20.91
CA ARG A 152 -15.10 -3.16 22.34
C ARG A 152 -13.60 -3.16 22.61
N PHE A 153 -12.81 -3.67 21.66
CA PHE A 153 -11.37 -3.68 21.71
C PHE A 153 -10.80 -2.27 21.94
N TRP A 154 -11.32 -1.27 21.23
CA TRP A 154 -10.85 0.11 21.34
C TRP A 154 -11.42 0.86 22.53
N SER A 155 -12.67 0.58 22.93
CA SER A 155 -13.33 1.28 24.03
C SER A 155 -12.93 0.76 25.41
N GLY A 156 -12.50 -0.49 25.52
CA GLY A 156 -12.05 -1.08 26.79
C GLY A 156 -10.57 -0.85 27.02
N THR A 157 -9.74 -1.54 26.24
CA THR A 157 -8.29 -1.68 26.49
C THR A 157 -7.49 -0.42 26.16
N TYR A 158 -8.02 0.45 25.28
CA TYR A 158 -7.30 1.60 24.73
C TYR A 158 -8.11 2.91 24.80
N ALA A 159 -9.02 3.03 25.76
CA ALA A 159 -9.87 4.22 25.92
C ALA A 159 -9.06 5.53 25.98
N ASN A 160 -7.85 5.48 26.56
CA ASN A 160 -6.97 6.63 26.77
C ASN A 160 -5.80 6.71 25.77
N ALA A 161 -5.69 5.77 24.82
CA ALA A 161 -4.58 5.74 23.86
C ALA A 161 -5.07 6.17 22.46
N PRO A 162 -4.38 7.08 21.77
CA PRO A 162 -4.80 7.61 20.49
C PRO A 162 -4.61 6.57 19.37
N GLY A 163 -5.60 5.68 19.22
CA GLY A 163 -5.84 4.89 18.01
C GLY A 163 -4.69 3.96 17.57
N PHE A 164 -3.82 3.56 18.47
CA PHE A 164 -2.72 2.63 18.19
C PHE A 164 -2.70 1.49 19.20
N PHE A 165 -2.44 0.28 18.69
CA PHE A 165 -2.26 -0.94 19.43
C PHE A 165 -1.00 -1.66 18.93
N SER A 166 -0.15 -2.09 19.86
CA SER A 166 0.87 -3.10 19.62
C SER A 166 0.84 -4.15 20.73
N TYR A 167 0.94 -5.43 20.37
CA TYR A 167 1.07 -6.53 21.31
C TYR A 167 2.18 -7.48 20.89
N ASN A 168 3.05 -7.77 21.86
CA ASN A 168 4.12 -8.76 21.71
C ASN A 168 3.63 -10.11 22.22
N PHE A 169 3.58 -11.10 21.32
CA PHE A 169 3.26 -12.48 21.62
C PHE A 169 4.54 -13.27 21.78
N PRO A 170 4.70 -14.06 22.86
CA PRO A 170 5.81 -15.00 22.95
C PRO A 170 5.71 -16.05 21.83
N VAL A 171 6.86 -16.49 21.32
CA VAL A 171 6.96 -17.57 20.34
C VAL A 171 7.61 -18.79 21.02
N PRO A 172 6.98 -19.98 21.00
CA PRO A 172 5.68 -20.28 20.40
C PRO A 172 4.51 -19.64 21.16
N ALA A 173 3.47 -19.22 20.42
CA ALA A 173 2.29 -18.60 21.00
C ALA A 173 1.59 -19.57 21.97
N ARG A 174 1.51 -19.18 23.25
CA ARG A 174 1.02 -20.04 24.34
C ARG A 174 -0.49 -20.31 24.32
N ASP A 175 -1.29 -19.54 23.57
CA ASP A 175 -2.76 -19.72 23.57
C ASP A 175 -3.44 -19.37 22.23
N PRO A 176 -3.82 -20.37 21.41
CA PRO A 176 -4.57 -20.17 20.17
C PRO A 176 -6.07 -19.92 20.39
N ARG A 177 -6.57 -19.75 21.62
CA ARG A 177 -8.00 -19.49 21.87
C ARG A 177 -8.38 -18.04 21.61
N HIS A 178 -7.45 -17.10 21.78
CA HIS A 178 -7.67 -15.69 21.44
C HIS A 178 -7.55 -15.45 19.93
N LEU A 179 -8.42 -14.59 19.39
CA LEU A 179 -8.47 -14.28 17.95
C LEU A 179 -7.10 -13.84 17.40
N VAL A 180 -6.44 -12.91 18.09
CA VAL A 180 -5.09 -12.43 17.69
C VAL A 180 -4.05 -13.54 17.79
N GLY A 181 -4.16 -14.41 18.81
CA GLY A 181 -3.30 -15.59 18.95
C GLY A 181 -3.41 -16.56 17.77
N ARG A 182 -4.63 -16.80 17.26
CA ARG A 182 -4.85 -17.62 16.04
C ARG A 182 -4.22 -17.00 14.80
N VAL A 183 -4.33 -15.67 14.68
CA VAL A 183 -3.73 -14.92 13.58
C VAL A 183 -2.21 -15.03 13.65
N VAL A 184 -1.60 -14.80 14.81
CA VAL A 184 -0.15 -14.94 15.01
C VAL A 184 0.32 -16.36 14.71
N ALA A 185 -0.36 -17.38 15.23
CA ALA A 185 0.01 -18.78 14.98
C ALA A 185 -0.04 -19.11 13.48
N ARG A 186 -1.08 -18.64 12.76
CA ARG A 186 -1.19 -18.81 11.30
C ARG A 186 -0.04 -18.13 10.57
N LEU A 187 0.28 -16.90 10.93
CA LEU A 187 1.33 -16.13 10.28
C LEU A 187 2.73 -16.69 10.56
N LEU A 188 2.98 -17.15 11.79
CA LEU A 188 4.22 -17.85 12.14
C LEU A 188 4.37 -19.15 11.35
N ALA A 189 3.28 -19.91 11.16
CA ALA A 189 3.32 -21.12 10.34
C ALA A 189 3.64 -20.82 8.87
N LEU A 190 3.08 -19.73 8.31
CA LEU A 190 3.38 -19.30 6.94
C LEU A 190 4.80 -18.75 6.79
N ALA A 191 5.26 -17.99 7.78
CA ALA A 191 6.58 -17.37 7.78
C ALA A 191 7.68 -18.29 8.32
N ALA A 192 7.38 -19.52 8.75
CA ALA A 192 8.35 -20.43 9.37
C ALA A 192 9.66 -20.58 8.57
N PRO A 193 9.67 -20.65 7.23
CA PRO A 193 10.92 -20.70 6.45
C PRO A 193 11.75 -19.41 6.50
N LEU A 194 11.14 -18.29 6.87
CA LEU A 194 11.71 -16.95 6.87
C LEU A 194 12.03 -16.42 8.28
N VAL A 195 11.42 -17.03 9.30
CA VAL A 195 11.64 -16.66 10.70
C VAL A 195 13.01 -17.20 11.13
N PRO A 196 13.94 -16.33 11.57
CA PRO A 196 15.23 -16.79 12.07
C PRO A 196 15.07 -17.78 13.23
N ALA A 197 15.96 -18.78 13.28
CA ALA A 197 16.05 -19.67 14.43
C ALA A 197 16.25 -18.84 15.71
N GLY A 198 15.43 -19.10 16.74
CA GLY A 198 15.50 -18.37 18.01
C GLY A 198 14.64 -17.11 18.13
N ALA A 199 13.73 -16.85 17.18
CA ALA A 199 12.73 -15.78 17.37
C ALA A 199 11.91 -16.02 18.65
N ALA A 200 12.02 -15.09 19.60
CA ALA A 200 11.39 -15.20 20.93
C ALA A 200 9.99 -14.57 20.99
N SER A 201 9.65 -13.68 20.05
CA SER A 201 8.36 -13.01 20.01
C SER A 201 7.90 -12.68 18.59
N ALA A 202 6.59 -12.49 18.46
CA ALA A 202 5.93 -11.93 17.28
C ALA A 202 5.14 -10.71 17.71
N GLU A 203 5.26 -9.61 16.99
CA GLU A 203 4.54 -8.37 17.32
C GLU A 203 3.40 -8.13 16.33
N VAL A 204 2.20 -7.84 16.85
CA VAL A 204 1.01 -7.51 16.05
C VAL A 204 0.61 -6.07 16.32
N TRP A 205 0.46 -5.30 15.26
CA TRP A 205 0.07 -3.89 15.33
C TRP A 205 -1.32 -3.73 14.73
N ALA A 206 -2.17 -2.92 15.37
CA ALA A 206 -3.43 -2.48 14.81
C ALA A 206 -3.60 -0.97 15.02
N HIS A 207 -4.28 -0.32 14.09
CA HIS A 207 -4.56 1.11 14.18
C HIS A 207 -6.05 1.36 14.08
N ARG A 208 -6.58 2.21 14.96
CA ARG A 208 -7.87 2.86 14.80
C ARG A 208 -7.61 4.18 14.09
N ARG A 209 -7.42 4.13 12.78
CA ARG A 209 -7.21 5.36 12.00
C ARG A 209 -8.54 6.13 11.89
N GLY A 210 -8.52 7.40 12.25
CA GLY A 210 -9.27 8.41 11.48
C GLY A 210 -8.56 8.60 10.14
N VAL A 211 -9.24 9.14 9.13
CA VAL A 211 -8.82 9.15 7.71
C VAL A 211 -7.38 9.69 7.47
N ASP A 212 -6.77 10.40 8.43
CA ASP A 212 -5.64 11.31 8.16
C ASP A 212 -4.32 11.01 8.91
N GLY A 213 -4.20 9.90 9.66
CA GLY A 213 -2.99 9.64 10.48
C GLY A 213 -1.88 8.89 9.74
N ALA A 214 -0.80 9.58 9.34
CA ALA A 214 0.42 8.97 8.79
C ALA A 214 1.49 8.73 9.89
N HIS A 215 1.87 7.47 10.13
CA HIS A 215 3.08 7.12 10.89
C HIS A 215 3.85 5.98 10.22
N GLN A 216 5.18 6.12 10.25
CA GLN A 216 6.17 5.22 9.66
C GLN A 216 6.63 4.16 10.68
N MET A 217 6.97 2.96 10.19
CA MET A 217 7.43 1.84 10.99
C MET A 217 8.86 2.05 11.52
N ARG A 218 9.11 1.86 12.83
CA ARG A 218 10.48 1.70 13.41
C ARG A 218 10.53 0.54 14.41
N GLY A 219 11.65 -0.20 14.47
CA GLY A 219 11.99 -1.22 15.49
C GLY A 219 12.41 -2.61 14.96
N ARG A 220 12.74 -3.55 15.87
CA ARG A 220 13.28 -4.92 15.58
C ARG A 220 12.22 -6.02 15.80
N GLY A 221 12.34 -7.18 15.12
CA GLY A 221 11.47 -8.37 15.28
C GLY A 221 10.82 -8.87 13.97
N VAL A 222 10.29 -10.12 13.95
CA VAL A 222 9.40 -10.58 12.87
C VAL A 222 8.08 -9.84 13.02
N ARG A 223 7.81 -8.97 12.06
CA ARG A 223 6.68 -8.06 12.09
C ARG A 223 5.63 -8.52 11.13
N VAL A 224 4.41 -8.67 11.61
CA VAL A 224 3.28 -8.90 10.74
C VAL A 224 2.35 -7.71 10.83
N LEU A 225 2.30 -6.94 9.75
CA LEU A 225 1.37 -5.82 9.63
C LEU A 225 0.03 -6.35 9.15
N LEU A 226 -1.01 -6.11 9.94
CA LEU A 226 -2.39 -6.40 9.58
C LEU A 226 -3.11 -5.07 9.40
N ASN A 227 -3.29 -4.64 8.15
CA ASN A 227 -4.12 -3.48 7.86
C ASN A 227 -5.59 -3.93 7.93
N CYS A 228 -6.33 -3.46 8.94
CA CYS A 228 -7.71 -3.88 9.23
C CYS A 228 -8.71 -2.76 8.94
#